data_AF-A0A7W0RA80-F1
#
_entry.id   AF-A0A7W0RA80-F1
#
_cell.length_a   1.000
_cell.length_b   1.000
_cell.length_c   1.000
_cell.angle_alpha   90.00
_cell.angle_beta   90.00
_cell.angle_gamma   90.00
#
_symmetry.space_group_name_H-M   'P 1'
#
loop_
_entity.id
_entity.type
_entity.pdbx_description
1 polymer ?
#
loop_
_entity_poly.entity_id
_entity_poly.type
_entity_poly.pdbx_seq_one_letter_code
_entity_poly.pdbx_strand_id
1 'polypeptide(L)'
;MTGPAVSIAFFDLERGLHGTARNGATLLFEDAQSTVLPEGPRVERSGAGWRAELDGAFSLELQPVAAEAALGGVTAHVCEVTGTVGTAKVRCLGTVGETHTPPEWDVLDALRSISAVFDREHAFLAVALR
;
A
#
# COMPACT_ATOMS: atom_id res chain seq x y z
N MET A 1 0.13 17.26 -12.26
CA MET A 1 -1.07 16.42 -12.51
C MET A 1 -1.49 15.84 -11.17
N THR A 2 -2.63 16.24 -10.61
CA THR A 2 -3.06 15.82 -9.27
C THR A 2 -4.06 14.69 -9.38
N GLY A 3 -3.56 13.46 -9.55
CA GLY A 3 -4.34 12.26 -9.25
C GLY A 3 -4.56 12.12 -7.74
N PRO A 4 -5.44 11.19 -7.29
CA PRO A 4 -5.64 10.93 -5.87
C PRO A 4 -4.32 10.58 -5.18
N ALA A 5 -4.18 10.90 -3.90
CA ALA A 5 -2.99 10.48 -3.15
C ALA A 5 -3.07 8.97 -2.91
N VAL A 6 -2.09 8.22 -3.41
CA VAL A 6 -2.09 6.76 -3.33
C VAL A 6 -1.17 6.29 -2.21
N SER A 7 -1.65 5.36 -1.40
CA SER A 7 -0.87 4.54 -0.49
C SER A 7 -0.95 3.09 -0.90
N ILE A 8 0.14 2.35 -0.67
CA ILE A 8 0.21 0.91 -0.91
C ILE A 8 0.74 0.21 0.34
N ALA A 9 0.33 -1.02 0.55
CA ALA A 9 0.96 -1.95 1.48
C ALA A 9 1.02 -3.35 0.88
N PHE A 10 2.01 -4.15 1.26
CA PHE A 10 2.16 -5.55 0.85
C PHE A 10 2.69 -6.41 1.99
N PHE A 11 2.34 -7.70 1.96
CA PHE A 11 2.56 -8.64 3.07
C PHE A 11 2.96 -10.03 2.55
N ASP A 12 4.25 -10.24 2.29
CA ASP A 12 4.82 -11.54 1.95
C ASP A 12 5.25 -12.28 3.23
N LEU A 13 4.25 -12.92 3.87
CA LEU A 13 4.43 -13.66 5.12
C LEU A 13 5.38 -14.85 4.97
N GLU A 14 5.46 -15.46 3.78
CA GLU A 14 6.36 -16.59 3.52
C GLU A 14 7.83 -16.18 3.63
N ARG A 15 8.14 -14.91 3.31
CA ARG A 15 9.49 -14.35 3.32
C ARG A 15 9.72 -13.39 4.49
N GLY A 16 8.74 -13.21 5.38
CA GLY A 16 8.82 -12.20 6.45
C GLY A 16 8.90 -10.76 5.91
N LEU A 17 8.58 -10.52 4.64
CA LEU A 17 8.75 -9.24 3.96
C LEU A 17 7.42 -8.49 3.91
N HIS A 18 7.38 -7.29 4.49
CA HIS A 18 6.19 -6.44 4.44
C HIS A 18 6.58 -4.98 4.28
N GLY A 19 5.70 -4.19 3.69
CA GLY A 19 5.99 -2.78 3.46
C GLY A 19 4.75 -1.95 3.33
N THR A 20 4.88 -0.68 3.70
CA THR A 20 3.86 0.35 3.47
C THR A 20 4.55 1.57 2.86
N ALA A 21 3.94 2.12 1.82
CA ALA A 21 4.54 3.20 1.06
C ALA A 21 3.46 4.18 0.60
N ARG A 22 3.74 5.47 0.74
CA ARG A 22 2.88 6.56 0.27
C ARG A 22 3.76 7.70 -0.21
N ASN A 23 3.16 8.70 -0.85
CA ASN A 23 3.92 9.90 -1.21
C ASN A 23 4.65 10.47 0.02
N GLY A 24 5.98 10.61 -0.08
CA GLY A 24 6.86 11.16 0.94
C GLY A 24 7.36 10.21 2.04
N ALA A 25 6.98 8.92 2.06
CA ALA A 25 7.56 7.97 3.00
C ALA A 25 7.33 6.51 2.59
N THR A 26 8.35 5.68 2.82
CA THR A 26 8.27 4.22 2.68
C THR A 26 8.85 3.55 3.92
N LEU A 27 8.14 2.56 4.46
CA LEU A 27 8.63 1.68 5.51
C LEU A 27 8.65 0.26 4.96
N LEU A 28 9.80 -0.38 5.05
CA LEU A 28 10.00 -1.79 4.71
C LEU A 28 10.37 -2.55 5.97
N PHE A 29 9.91 -3.79 6.03
CA PHE A 29 10.19 -4.70 7.11
C PHE A 29 10.63 -6.03 6.54
N GLU A 30 11.70 -6.57 7.11
CA GLU A 30 12.22 -7.90 6.83
C GLU A 30 12.43 -8.60 8.17
N ASP A 31 11.63 -9.63 8.42
CA ASP A 31 11.49 -10.27 9.72
C ASP A 31 11.20 -9.25 10.84
N ALA A 32 12.16 -9.03 11.73
CA ALA A 32 12.07 -8.11 12.86
C ALA A 32 12.79 -6.77 12.61
N GLN A 33 13.37 -6.56 11.43
CA GLN A 33 14.08 -5.34 11.07
C GLN A 33 13.18 -4.40 10.30
N SER A 34 13.29 -3.09 10.56
CA SER A 34 12.57 -2.04 9.84
C SER A 34 13.53 -1.06 9.18
N THR A 35 13.27 -0.73 7.93
CA THR A 35 13.99 0.29 7.15
C THR A 35 13.02 1.40 6.78
N VAL A 36 13.36 2.64 7.13
CA VAL A 36 12.60 3.84 6.75
C VAL A 36 13.33 4.52 5.60
N LEU A 37 12.62 4.75 4.50
CA LEU A 37 13.11 5.53 3.36
C LEU A 37 12.31 6.85 3.30
N PRO A 38 12.99 8.01 3.23
CA PRO A 38 12.33 9.31 3.20
C PRO A 38 11.60 9.59 1.88
N GLU A 39 11.76 8.73 0.88
CA GLU A 39 11.07 8.81 -0.40
C GLU A 39 9.81 7.92 -0.45
N GLY A 40 8.80 8.42 -1.17
CA GLY A 40 7.63 7.64 -1.56
C GLY A 40 7.79 7.03 -2.95
N PRO A 41 7.05 5.96 -3.27
CA PRO A 41 7.09 5.36 -4.58
C PRO A 41 6.41 6.25 -5.62
N ARG A 42 6.86 6.12 -6.87
CA ARG A 42 6.06 6.50 -8.02
C ARG A 42 4.98 5.45 -8.19
N VAL A 43 3.72 5.86 -8.14
CA VAL A 43 2.58 4.98 -8.33
C VAL A 43 1.78 5.46 -9.53
N GLU A 44 1.61 4.57 -10.51
CA GLU A 44 0.91 4.84 -11.75
C GLU A 44 -0.22 3.82 -11.94
N ARG A 45 -1.33 4.26 -12.53
CA ARG A 45 -2.40 3.35 -12.94
C ARG A 45 -1.92 2.49 -14.12
N SER A 46 -2.17 1.19 -14.04
CA SER A 46 -1.85 0.22 -15.09
C SER A 46 -3.05 -0.71 -15.31
N GLY A 47 -3.85 -0.40 -16.34
CA GLY A 47 -5.14 -1.08 -16.55
C GLY A 47 -6.08 -0.90 -15.35
N ALA A 48 -6.60 -2.01 -14.81
CA ALA A 48 -7.41 -2.01 -13.60
C ALA A 48 -6.60 -1.85 -12.30
N GLY A 49 -5.27 -1.97 -12.37
CA GLY A 49 -4.39 -2.02 -11.21
C GLY A 49 -3.43 -0.83 -11.16
N TRP A 50 -2.31 -1.05 -10.47
CA TRP A 50 -1.25 -0.06 -10.29
C TRP A 50 0.11 -0.69 -10.52
N ARG A 51 1.05 0.14 -10.95
CA ARG A 51 2.48 -0.12 -10.89
C ARG A 51 3.08 0.83 -9.88
N ALA A 52 3.85 0.31 -8.92
CA ALA A 52 4.51 1.09 -7.89
C ALA A 52 6.01 0.80 -7.90
N GLU A 53 6.81 1.86 -7.99
CA GLU A 53 8.26 1.75 -8.07
C GLU A 53 8.94 2.73 -7.12
N LEU A 54 9.96 2.23 -6.44
CA LEU A 54 10.90 3.04 -5.67
C LEU A 54 12.31 2.55 -5.99
N ASP A 55 13.10 3.41 -6.62
CA ASP A 55 14.44 3.08 -7.10
C ASP A 55 15.30 2.48 -5.99
N GLY A 56 15.89 1.31 -6.26
CA GLY A 56 16.72 0.58 -5.32
C GLY A 56 15.97 -0.13 -4.18
N ALA A 57 14.65 0.05 -4.05
CA ALA A 57 13.85 -0.55 -2.99
C ALA A 57 12.86 -1.59 -3.53
N PHE A 58 11.99 -1.23 -4.48
CA PHE A 58 11.03 -2.18 -5.05
C PHE A 58 10.50 -1.77 -6.43
N SER A 59 9.96 -2.76 -7.14
CA SER A 59 9.12 -2.59 -8.32
C SER A 59 7.99 -3.61 -8.23
N LEU A 60 6.76 -3.13 -8.12
CA LEU A 60 5.57 -3.92 -7.80
C LEU A 60 4.43 -3.64 -8.78
N GLU A 61 3.71 -4.68 -9.14
CA GLU A 61 2.40 -4.62 -9.78
C GLU A 61 1.34 -5.01 -8.75
N LEU A 62 0.25 -4.26 -8.71
CA LEU A 62 -0.86 -4.46 -7.77
C LEU A 62 -2.14 -4.61 -8.58
N GLN A 63 -2.77 -5.78 -8.53
CA GLN A 63 -4.06 -6.02 -9.18
C GLN A 63 -5.18 -6.30 -8.19
N PRO A 64 -6.31 -5.57 -8.25
CA PRO A 64 -7.47 -5.88 -7.42
C PRO A 64 -7.92 -7.33 -7.57
N VAL A 65 -8.18 -7.98 -6.44
CA VAL A 65 -8.74 -9.35 -6.38
C VAL A 65 -10.15 -9.38 -5.81
N ALA A 66 -10.66 -8.24 -5.34
CA ALA A 66 -11.99 -8.07 -4.78
C ALA A 66 -12.59 -6.73 -5.24
N ALA A 67 -13.89 -6.55 -4.99
CA ALA A 67 -14.54 -5.27 -5.21
C ALA A 67 -13.93 -4.18 -4.31
N GLU A 68 -13.91 -2.94 -4.81
CA GLU A 68 -13.43 -1.79 -4.04
C GLU A 68 -14.32 -1.49 -2.83
N ALA A 69 -13.72 -0.97 -1.77
CA ALA A 69 -14.40 -0.55 -0.56
C ALA A 69 -14.29 0.96 -0.38
N ALA A 70 -15.43 1.64 -0.23
CA ALA A 70 -15.48 3.05 0.09
C ALA A 70 -15.36 3.27 1.60
N LEU A 71 -14.31 3.97 2.04
CA LEU A 71 -13.96 4.21 3.43
C LEU A 71 -13.76 5.72 3.68
N GLY A 72 -14.85 6.47 3.74
CA GLY A 72 -14.84 7.87 4.21
C GLY A 72 -13.83 8.78 3.49
N GLY A 73 -13.91 8.86 2.15
CA GLY A 73 -13.00 9.68 1.34
C GLY A 73 -11.77 8.95 0.80
N VAL A 74 -11.56 7.70 1.24
CA VAL A 74 -10.60 6.76 0.68
C VAL A 74 -11.33 5.65 -0.08
N THR A 75 -10.86 5.33 -1.28
CA THR A 75 -11.21 4.10 -1.98
C THR A 75 -10.12 3.07 -1.70
N ALA A 76 -10.49 1.92 -1.14
CA ALA A 76 -9.54 0.87 -0.80
C ALA A 76 -9.73 -0.36 -1.69
N HIS A 77 -8.61 -0.95 -2.09
CA HIS A 77 -8.54 -2.15 -2.92
C HIS A 77 -7.69 -3.20 -2.22
N VAL A 78 -8.17 -4.44 -2.18
CA VAL A 78 -7.34 -5.60 -1.85
C VAL A 78 -6.75 -6.12 -3.15
N CYS A 79 -5.42 -6.29 -3.19
CA CYS A 79 -4.70 -6.61 -4.41
C CYS A 79 -3.84 -7.88 -4.25
N GLU A 80 -3.72 -8.67 -5.32
CA GLU A 80 -2.52 -9.50 -5.51
C GLU A 80 -1.36 -8.57 -5.89
N VAL A 81 -0.23 -8.75 -5.20
CA VAL A 81 0.99 -7.98 -5.40
C VAL A 81 2.07 -8.90 -5.93
N THR A 82 2.63 -8.54 -7.07
CA THR A 82 3.74 -9.26 -7.71
C THR A 82 4.90 -8.31 -7.97
N GLY A 83 6.12 -8.82 -7.99
CA GLY A 83 7.29 -8.02 -8.38
C GLY A 83 8.52 -8.34 -7.55
N THR A 84 9.28 -7.31 -7.20
CA THR A 84 10.53 -7.43 -6.45
C THR A 84 10.64 -6.41 -5.33
N VAL A 85 11.13 -6.84 -4.17
CA VAL A 85 11.52 -6.00 -3.04
C VAL A 85 12.97 -6.32 -2.72
N GLY A 86 13.87 -5.35 -2.85
CA GLY A 86 15.31 -5.59 -2.90
C GLY A 86 15.64 -6.61 -4.00
N THR A 87 16.18 -7.76 -3.60
CA THR A 87 16.49 -8.89 -4.50
C THR A 87 15.45 -9.99 -4.48
N ALA A 88 14.47 -9.94 -3.56
CA ALA A 88 13.47 -10.97 -3.40
C ALA A 88 12.32 -10.78 -4.39
N LYS A 89 11.94 -11.87 -5.08
CA LYS A 89 10.68 -11.92 -5.84
C LYS A 89 9.53 -12.17 -4.89
N VAL A 90 8.48 -11.35 -4.99
CA VAL A 90 7.29 -11.46 -4.16
C VAL A 90 6.07 -11.80 -5.00
N ARG A 91 5.20 -12.62 -4.42
CA ARG A 91 3.83 -12.84 -4.89
C ARG A 91 2.96 -13.02 -3.66
N CYS A 92 2.35 -11.93 -3.24
CA CYS A 92 1.63 -11.86 -1.98
C CYS A 92 0.37 -11.03 -2.14
N LEU A 93 -0.22 -10.64 -1.02
CA LEU A 93 -1.34 -9.72 -1.01
C LEU A 93 -0.91 -8.36 -0.50
N GLY A 94 -1.70 -7.38 -0.87
CA GLY A 94 -1.52 -6.01 -0.45
C GLY A 94 -2.80 -5.23 -0.52
N THR A 95 -2.69 -3.95 -0.21
CA THR A 95 -3.79 -2.99 -0.29
C THR A 95 -3.35 -1.77 -1.04
N VAL A 96 -4.25 -1.19 -1.84
CA VAL A 96 -4.10 0.16 -2.39
C VAL A 96 -5.18 1.06 -1.82
N GLY A 97 -4.78 2.19 -1.26
CA GLY A 97 -5.69 3.24 -0.80
C GLY A 97 -5.55 4.47 -1.68
N GLU A 98 -6.65 4.93 -2.27
CA GLU A 98 -6.73 6.16 -3.04
C GLU A 98 -7.49 7.21 -2.25
N THR A 99 -6.81 8.27 -1.85
CA THR A 99 -7.43 9.40 -1.14
C THR A 99 -7.89 10.44 -2.15
N HIS A 100 -9.22 10.58 -2.31
CA HIS A 100 -9.83 11.48 -3.30
C HIS A 100 -10.11 12.87 -2.75
N THR A 101 -10.41 12.94 -1.45
CA THR A 101 -10.59 14.20 -0.74
C THR A 101 -9.40 14.34 0.21
N PRO A 102 -8.45 15.25 -0.09
CA PRO A 102 -7.39 15.58 0.85
C PRO A 102 -8.03 15.91 2.18
N PRO A 103 -7.61 15.25 3.26
CA PRO A 103 -8.37 15.33 4.48
C PRO A 103 -7.90 16.64 5.18
N GLU A 104 -8.76 17.30 5.98
CA GLU A 104 -8.43 18.59 6.62
C GLU A 104 -7.25 18.42 7.60
N TRP A 105 -6.02 18.64 7.14
CA TRP A 105 -4.80 18.31 7.90
C TRP A 105 -4.72 19.00 9.27
N ASP A 106 -5.29 20.20 9.40
CA ASP A 106 -5.35 20.95 10.66
C ASP A 106 -6.33 20.35 11.68
N VAL A 107 -7.21 19.45 11.24
CA VAL A 107 -8.19 18.71 12.05
C VAL A 107 -7.73 17.26 12.27
N LEU A 108 -6.85 16.74 11.40
CA LEU A 108 -6.45 15.34 11.37
C LEU A 108 -5.14 15.09 12.09
N ASP A 109 -5.30 14.56 13.29
CA ASP A 109 -4.23 13.90 14.04
C ASP A 109 -3.91 12.53 13.41
N ALA A 110 -3.13 12.54 12.31
CA ALA A 110 -2.59 11.41 11.54
C ALA A 110 -3.57 10.28 11.14
N LEU A 111 -3.70 10.02 9.83
CA LEU A 111 -4.41 8.85 9.31
C LEU A 111 -3.87 7.55 9.94
N ARG A 112 -4.68 6.88 10.78
CA ARG A 112 -4.36 5.55 11.34
C ARG A 112 -5.12 4.51 10.54
N SER A 113 -4.46 3.94 9.55
CA SER A 113 -4.92 2.74 8.87
C SER A 113 -4.21 1.52 9.47
N ILE A 114 -4.99 0.55 9.94
CA ILE A 114 -4.51 -0.79 10.25
C ILE A 114 -4.96 -1.69 9.11
N SER A 115 -4.00 -2.12 8.29
CA SER A 115 -4.20 -3.16 7.30
C SER A 115 -3.64 -4.47 7.87
N ALA A 116 -4.44 -5.52 7.87
CA ALA A 116 -4.02 -6.88 8.20
C ALA A 116 -4.51 -7.81 7.09
N VAL A 117 -3.59 -8.47 6.40
CA VAL A 117 -3.95 -9.47 5.39
C VAL A 117 -3.56 -10.84 5.91
N PHE A 118 -4.53 -11.75 5.93
CA PHE A 118 -4.36 -13.10 6.48
C PHE A 118 -4.07 -14.10 5.36
N ASP A 119 -4.87 -14.06 4.29
CA ASP A 119 -4.70 -14.88 3.08
C ASP A 119 -5.50 -14.29 1.90
N ARG A 120 -5.56 -14.99 0.76
CA ARG A 120 -6.22 -14.52 -0.48
C ARG A 120 -7.72 -14.30 -0.33
N GLU A 121 -8.35 -14.99 0.60
CA GLU A 121 -9.79 -14.92 0.85
C GLU A 121 -10.12 -14.01 2.04
N HIS A 122 -9.13 -13.66 2.87
CA HIS A 122 -9.33 -12.93 4.12
C HIS A 122 -8.37 -11.73 4.27
N ALA A 123 -8.92 -10.52 4.22
CA ALA A 123 -8.22 -9.27 4.52
C ALA A 123 -9.07 -8.38 5.43
N PHE A 124 -8.41 -7.63 6.31
CA PHE A 124 -8.98 -6.62 7.19
C PHE A 124 -8.30 -5.28 6.96
N LEU A 125 -9.11 -4.26 6.69
CA LEU A 125 -8.65 -2.88 6.63
C LEU A 125 -9.54 -2.06 7.56
N ALA A 126 -8.95 -1.57 8.65
CA ALA A 126 -9.56 -0.57 9.50
C ALA A 126 -8.91 0.78 9.22
N VAL A 127 -9.71 1.73 8.78
CA VAL A 127 -9.30 3.14 8.68
C VAL A 127 -10.06 3.88 9.77
N ALA A 128 -9.33 4.46 10.72
CA ALA A 128 -9.93 5.36 11.68
C ALA A 128 -9.97 6.78 11.09
N LEU A 129 -11.17 7.33 10.99
CA LEU A 129 -11.38 8.77 10.98
C LEU A 129 -11.67 9.22 12.41
N ARG A 130 -11.20 10.42 12.75
CA ARG A 130 -12.01 11.31 13.56
C ARG A 130 -12.39 12.48 12.69
#